data_AF-A0A8B8I3M4-F1
#
_entry.id   AF-A0A8B8I3M4-F1
#
_cell.length_a   1.000
_cell.length_b   1.000
_cell.length_c   1.000
_cell.angle_alpha   90.00
_cell.angle_beta   90.00
_cell.angle_gamma   90.00
#
_symmetry.space_group_name_H-M   'P 1'
#
loop_
_entity.id
_entity.type
_entity.pdbx_description
1 polymer ?
#
loop_
_entity_poly.entity_id
_entity_poly.type
_entity_poly.pdbx_seq_one_letter_code
_entity_poly.pdbx_strand_id
1 'polypeptide(L)'
;MCNEERRATKTQASKHVALIYKCTEQARSSISKMGKYAEEMISITQNHMGNTLELVGKKIEMVQNSPVIFKTNVTVSLKELAKAAVALGYELDLSLTNARRYNEQSCEKFTNCCIKAKRSTEEAVYVLRELLYQCVYA
;
A
#
# COMPACT_ATOMS: atom_id res chain seq x y z
N MET A 1 44.36 -10.47 10.96
CA MET A 1 43.90 -9.65 9.81
C MET A 1 45.04 -8.76 9.36
N CYS A 2 45.48 -8.95 8.13
CA CYS A 2 46.30 -7.96 7.45
C CYS A 2 45.48 -6.66 7.27
N ASN A 3 46.16 -5.50 7.23
CA ASN A 3 45.48 -4.19 7.18
C ASN A 3 44.55 -4.04 5.95
N GLU A 4 44.84 -4.74 4.85
CA GLU A 4 44.03 -4.73 3.63
C GLU A 4 42.69 -5.45 3.79
N GLU A 5 42.66 -6.62 4.45
CA GLU A 5 41.43 -7.38 4.70
C GLU A 5 40.48 -6.64 5.64
N ARG A 6 41.04 -5.92 6.63
CA ARG A 6 40.29 -5.07 7.54
C ARG A 6 39.66 -3.86 6.81
N ARG A 7 40.35 -3.32 5.80
CA ARG A 7 39.77 -2.28 4.93
C ARG A 7 38.69 -2.84 4.02
N ALA A 8 38.90 -4.02 3.43
CA ALA A 8 37.93 -4.66 2.54
C ALA A 8 36.61 -4.97 3.25
N THR A 9 36.67 -5.59 4.42
CA THR A 9 35.50 -5.89 5.27
C THR A 9 34.77 -4.62 5.71
N LYS A 10 35.49 -3.57 6.14
CA LYS A 10 34.87 -2.28 6.50
C LYS A 10 34.18 -1.62 5.29
N THR A 11 34.76 -1.74 4.11
CA THR A 11 34.19 -1.22 2.86
C THR A 11 32.92 -1.98 2.48
N GLN A 12 32.92 -3.30 2.63
CA GLN A 12 31.75 -4.14 2.35
C GLN A 12 30.61 -3.89 3.35
N ALA A 13 30.92 -3.81 4.65
CA ALA A 13 29.93 -3.42 5.66
C ALA A 13 29.32 -2.04 5.35
N SER A 14 30.14 -1.07 4.93
CA SER A 14 29.66 0.26 4.53
C SER A 14 28.74 0.20 3.30
N LYS A 15 29.03 -0.67 2.32
CA LYS A 15 28.14 -0.91 1.17
C LYS A 15 26.79 -1.51 1.59
N HIS A 16 26.78 -2.48 2.51
CA HIS A 16 25.54 -3.08 3.01
C HIS A 16 24.69 -2.06 3.78
N VAL A 17 25.31 -1.24 4.62
CA VAL A 17 24.62 -0.15 5.33
C VAL A 17 24.02 0.85 4.33
N ALA A 18 24.77 1.25 3.30
CA ALA A 18 24.25 2.15 2.26
C ALA A 18 23.04 1.57 1.50
N LEU A 19 23.06 0.25 1.21
CA LEU A 19 21.94 -0.44 0.57
C LEU A 19 20.70 -0.49 1.47
N ILE A 20 20.89 -0.73 2.78
CA ILE A 20 19.80 -0.71 3.76
C ILE A 20 19.17 0.67 3.82
N TYR A 21 19.97 1.74 3.95
CA TYR A 21 19.47 3.12 3.94
C TYR A 21 18.70 3.48 2.66
N LYS A 22 19.20 3.04 1.50
CA LYS A 22 18.51 3.26 0.22
C LYS A 22 17.17 2.55 0.19
N CYS A 23 17.09 1.31 0.67
CA CYS A 23 15.86 0.54 0.70
C CYS A 23 14.84 1.13 1.68
N THR A 24 15.27 1.58 2.86
CA THR A 24 14.40 2.25 3.84
C THR A 24 13.84 3.55 3.30
N GLU A 25 14.63 4.33 2.55
CA GLU A 25 14.15 5.60 2.01
C GLU A 25 13.19 5.41 0.82
N GLN A 26 13.41 4.37 0.01
CA GLN A 26 12.45 3.94 -0.99
C GLN A 26 11.12 3.48 -0.35
N ALA A 27 11.18 2.71 0.75
CA ALA A 27 9.99 2.31 1.49
C ALA A 27 9.23 3.51 2.07
N ARG A 28 9.96 4.48 2.65
CA ARG A 28 9.37 5.74 3.15
C ARG A 28 8.67 6.53 2.05
N SER A 29 9.30 6.66 0.89
CA SER A 29 8.70 7.32 -0.28
C SER A 29 7.44 6.58 -0.75
N SER A 30 7.45 5.25 -0.77
CA SER A 30 6.28 4.42 -1.13
C SER A 30 5.10 4.65 -0.18
N ILE A 31 5.36 4.62 1.14
CA ILE A 31 4.34 4.88 2.16
C ILE A 31 3.74 6.28 2.00
N SER A 32 4.58 7.29 1.75
CA SER A 32 4.11 8.66 1.52
C SER A 32 3.21 8.79 0.30
N LYS A 33 3.55 8.12 -0.82
CA LYS A 33 2.70 8.08 -2.02
C LYS A 33 1.36 7.40 -1.75
N MET A 34 1.39 6.30 -0.97
CA MET A 34 0.17 5.58 -0.58
C MET A 34 -0.76 6.45 0.28
N GLY A 35 -0.19 7.26 1.19
CA GLY A 35 -0.96 8.23 1.98
C GLY A 35 -1.67 9.28 1.12
N LYS A 36 -0.96 9.87 0.15
CA LYS A 36 -1.56 10.83 -0.81
C LYS A 36 -2.67 10.20 -1.65
N TYR A 37 -2.46 8.98 -2.12
CA TYR A 37 -3.48 8.25 -2.87
C TYR A 37 -4.74 8.01 -2.02
N ALA A 38 -4.58 7.68 -0.74
CA ALA A 38 -5.71 7.53 0.17
C ALA A 38 -6.46 8.85 0.39
N GLU A 39 -5.76 9.97 0.54
CA GLU A 39 -6.36 11.31 0.64
C GLU A 39 -7.16 11.69 -0.62
N GLU A 40 -6.61 11.43 -1.82
CA GLU A 40 -7.30 11.67 -3.08
C GLU A 40 -8.58 10.84 -3.20
N MET A 41 -8.53 9.54 -2.85
CA MET A 41 -9.70 8.67 -2.87
C MET A 41 -10.78 9.11 -1.89
N ILE A 42 -10.40 9.58 -0.69
CA ILE A 42 -11.34 10.14 0.29
C ILE A 42 -12.00 11.40 -0.28
N SER A 43 -11.22 12.31 -0.88
CA SER A 43 -11.73 13.55 -1.48
C SER A 43 -12.71 13.27 -2.62
N ILE A 44 -12.37 12.37 -3.54
CA ILE A 44 -13.26 11.93 -4.62
C ILE A 44 -14.58 11.40 -4.05
N THR A 45 -14.49 10.54 -3.04
CA THR A 45 -15.68 9.95 -2.39
C THR A 45 -16.55 11.01 -1.72
N GLN A 46 -15.95 11.94 -0.98
CA GLN A 46 -16.66 13.05 -0.34
C GLN A 46 -17.36 13.95 -1.36
N ASN A 47 -16.67 14.33 -2.44
CA ASN A 47 -17.24 15.15 -3.51
C ASN A 47 -18.38 14.42 -4.22
N HIS A 48 -18.22 13.13 -4.50
CA HIS A 48 -19.26 12.35 -5.16
C HIS A 48 -20.51 12.19 -4.27
N MET A 49 -20.34 11.93 -2.97
CA MET A 49 -21.44 11.89 -2.02
C MET A 49 -22.13 13.26 -1.89
N GLY A 50 -21.36 14.34 -1.79
CA GLY A 50 -21.89 15.71 -1.70
C GLY A 50 -22.73 16.07 -2.93
N ASN A 51 -22.21 15.83 -4.13
CA ASN A 51 -22.92 16.08 -5.38
C ASN A 51 -24.18 15.21 -5.50
N THR A 52 -24.12 13.96 -5.07
CA THR A 52 -25.27 13.06 -5.10
C THR A 52 -26.35 13.52 -4.12
N LEU A 53 -25.98 13.95 -2.92
CA LEU A 53 -26.90 14.51 -1.93
C LEU A 53 -27.55 15.81 -2.44
N GLU A 54 -26.79 16.69 -3.09
CA GLU A 54 -27.33 17.93 -3.69
C GLU A 54 -28.32 17.63 -4.82
N LEU A 55 -28.01 16.66 -5.68
CA LEU A 55 -28.92 16.21 -6.75
C LEU A 55 -30.21 15.61 -6.19
N VAL A 56 -30.13 14.83 -5.13
CA VAL A 56 -31.31 14.26 -4.44
C VAL A 56 -32.11 15.37 -3.75
N GLY A 57 -31.45 16.33 -3.10
CA GLY A 57 -32.09 17.49 -2.47
C GLY A 57 -32.90 18.32 -3.48
N LYS A 58 -32.29 18.68 -4.62
CA LYS A 58 -32.98 19.41 -5.70
C LYS A 58 -34.18 18.63 -6.28
N LYS A 59 -34.06 17.31 -6.43
CA LYS A 59 -35.19 16.46 -6.87
C LYS A 59 -36.33 16.45 -5.85
N ILE A 60 -36.03 16.43 -4.54
CA ILE A 60 -37.05 16.46 -3.49
C ILE A 60 -37.79 17.81 -3.49
N GLU A 61 -37.06 18.92 -3.61
CA GLU A 61 -37.65 20.27 -3.70
C GLU A 61 -38.57 20.44 -4.93
N MET A 62 -38.18 19.89 -6.10
CA MET A 62 -39.04 19.93 -7.30
C MET A 62 -40.31 19.07 -7.17
N VAL A 63 -40.29 18.01 -6.36
CA VAL A 63 -41.41 17.06 -6.22
C VAL A 63 -42.42 17.50 -5.16
N GLN A 64 -42.07 18.41 -4.23
CA GLN A 64 -42.98 18.94 -3.19
C GLN A 64 -44.16 19.77 -3.73
N ASN A 65 -44.15 20.16 -5.01
CA ASN A 65 -45.23 20.94 -5.62
C ASN A 65 -46.43 20.12 -6.15
N SER A 66 -46.49 18.79 -5.95
CA SER A 66 -47.74 18.04 -6.23
C SER A 66 -47.95 16.84 -5.28
N PRO A 67 -49.10 16.74 -4.59
CA PRO A 67 -49.29 15.75 -3.52
C PRO A 67 -49.63 14.33 -4.00
N VAL A 68 -50.00 14.14 -5.28
CA VAL A 68 -50.49 12.84 -5.78
C VAL A 68 -49.36 11.98 -6.40
N ILE A 69 -48.26 12.60 -6.87
CA ILE A 69 -47.12 11.93 -7.50
C ILE A 69 -46.09 11.41 -6.48
N PHE A 70 -46.19 11.89 -5.23
CA PHE A 70 -45.17 11.69 -4.19
C PHE A 70 -44.97 10.22 -3.76
N LYS A 71 -46.02 9.40 -3.70
CA LYS A 71 -45.92 7.99 -3.23
C LYS A 71 -45.26 7.05 -4.25
N THR A 72 -45.55 7.21 -5.54
CA THR A 72 -44.94 6.42 -6.62
C THR A 72 -43.49 6.82 -6.88
N ASN A 73 -43.14 8.10 -6.73
CA ASN A 73 -41.74 8.55 -6.91
C ASN A 73 -40.80 8.13 -5.78
N VAL A 74 -41.27 8.11 -4.52
CA VAL A 74 -40.44 7.68 -3.38
C VAL A 74 -40.04 6.22 -3.49
N THR A 75 -40.96 5.34 -3.94
CA THR A 75 -40.65 3.91 -4.12
C THR A 75 -39.68 3.65 -5.27
N VAL A 76 -39.79 4.41 -6.37
CA VAL A 76 -38.82 4.34 -7.49
C VAL A 76 -37.44 4.86 -7.05
N SER A 77 -37.41 5.98 -6.34
CA SER A 77 -36.18 6.60 -5.85
C SER A 77 -35.46 5.72 -4.82
N LEU A 78 -36.20 5.08 -3.90
CA LEU A 78 -35.64 4.09 -2.97
C LEU A 78 -35.06 2.88 -3.71
N LYS A 79 -35.69 2.44 -4.80
CA LYS A 79 -35.20 1.33 -5.62
C LYS A 79 -33.93 1.69 -6.39
N GLU A 80 -33.83 2.90 -6.91
CA GLU A 80 -32.60 3.41 -7.53
C GLU A 80 -31.47 3.58 -6.51
N LEU A 81 -31.78 4.11 -5.33
CA LEU A 81 -30.82 4.30 -4.24
C LEU A 81 -30.30 2.95 -3.72
N ALA A 82 -31.17 1.94 -3.63
CA ALA A 82 -30.77 0.58 -3.30
C ALA A 82 -29.84 -0.03 -4.37
N LYS A 83 -30.12 0.19 -5.66
CA LYS A 83 -29.24 -0.28 -6.75
C LYS A 83 -27.88 0.41 -6.71
N ALA A 84 -27.87 1.73 -6.50
CA ALA A 84 -26.63 2.50 -6.39
C ALA A 84 -25.80 2.04 -5.18
N ALA A 85 -26.46 1.80 -4.04
CA ALA A 85 -25.79 1.28 -2.83
C ALA A 85 -25.17 -0.11 -3.05
N VAL A 86 -25.83 -1.00 -3.79
CA VAL A 86 -25.28 -2.32 -4.15
C VAL A 86 -24.07 -2.18 -5.08
N ALA A 87 -24.14 -1.32 -6.10
CA ALA A 87 -23.02 -1.08 -7.00
C ALA A 87 -21.79 -0.49 -6.26
N LEU A 88 -22.02 0.50 -5.40
CA LEU A 88 -20.99 1.09 -4.54
C LEU A 88 -20.38 0.05 -3.59
N GLY A 89 -21.21 -0.79 -2.97
CA GLY A 89 -20.74 -1.88 -2.13
C GLY A 89 -19.82 -2.84 -2.88
N TYR A 90 -20.18 -3.19 -4.12
CA TYR A 90 -19.36 -4.05 -4.97
C TYR A 90 -18.03 -3.39 -5.36
N GLU A 91 -18.02 -2.12 -5.74
CA GLU A 91 -16.80 -1.38 -6.08
C GLU A 91 -15.85 -1.22 -4.88
N LEU A 92 -16.42 -0.99 -3.69
CA LEU A 92 -15.68 -0.94 -2.43
C LEU A 92 -15.03 -2.28 -2.12
N ASP A 93 -15.78 -3.38 -2.26
CA ASP A 93 -15.28 -4.72 -1.98
C ASP A 93 -14.18 -5.15 -2.96
N LEU A 94 -14.33 -4.79 -4.24
CA LEU A 94 -13.30 -4.99 -5.27
C LEU A 94 -12.03 -4.18 -4.95
N SER A 95 -12.19 -2.92 -4.54
CA SER A 95 -11.08 -2.03 -4.17
C SER A 95 -10.33 -2.54 -2.93
N LEU A 96 -11.07 -2.99 -1.90
CA LEU A 96 -10.49 -3.60 -0.70
C LEU A 96 -9.75 -4.90 -1.02
N THR A 97 -10.31 -5.74 -1.89
CA THR A 97 -9.68 -6.98 -2.34
C THR A 97 -8.37 -6.70 -3.08
N ASN A 98 -8.36 -5.72 -3.98
CA ASN A 98 -7.15 -5.31 -4.70
C ASN A 98 -6.08 -4.74 -3.77
N ALA A 99 -6.48 -3.91 -2.79
CA ALA A 99 -5.56 -3.38 -1.78
C ALA A 99 -4.94 -4.49 -0.93
N ARG A 100 -5.72 -5.48 -0.50
CA ARG A 100 -5.22 -6.66 0.23
C ARG A 100 -4.22 -7.45 -0.59
N ARG A 101 -4.55 -7.76 -1.85
CA ARG A 101 -3.65 -8.49 -2.76
C ARG A 101 -2.33 -7.75 -3.00
N TYR A 102 -2.37 -6.43 -3.16
CA TYR A 102 -1.16 -5.62 -3.30
C TYR A 102 -0.29 -5.65 -2.03
N ASN A 103 -0.92 -5.60 -0.85
CA ASN A 103 -0.23 -5.70 0.43
C ASN A 103 0.44 -7.07 0.63
N GLU A 104 -0.27 -8.16 0.31
CA GLU A 104 0.27 -9.52 0.34
C GLU A 104 1.49 -9.67 -0.58
N GLN A 105 1.39 -9.21 -1.83
CA GLN A 105 2.51 -9.24 -2.78
C GLN A 105 3.70 -8.39 -2.29
N SER A 106 3.44 -7.25 -1.66
CA SER A 106 4.49 -6.38 -1.11
C SER A 106 5.19 -7.04 0.08
N CYS A 107 4.42 -7.70 0.96
CA CYS A 107 4.93 -8.45 2.09
C CYS A 107 5.76 -9.68 1.65
N GLU A 108 5.31 -10.38 0.62
CA GLU A 108 6.05 -11.51 0.02
C GLU A 108 7.39 -11.03 -0.58
N LYS A 109 7.38 -9.93 -1.35
CA LYS A 109 8.60 -9.32 -1.90
C LYS A 109 9.58 -8.90 -0.80
N PHE A 110 9.08 -8.29 0.27
CA PHE A 110 9.89 -7.90 1.43
C PHE A 110 10.48 -9.13 2.13
N THR A 111 9.69 -10.15 2.39
CA THR A 111 10.14 -11.40 3.03
C THR A 111 11.22 -12.09 2.20
N ASN A 112 11.02 -12.18 0.88
CA ASN A 112 12.02 -12.71 -0.05
C ASN A 112 13.32 -11.89 -0.05
N CYS A 113 13.23 -10.57 0.04
CA CYS A 113 14.39 -9.69 0.18
C CYS A 113 15.15 -9.99 1.49
N CYS A 114 14.45 -10.09 2.62
CA CYS A 114 15.02 -10.41 3.93
C CYS A 114 15.71 -11.78 3.93
N ILE A 115 15.10 -12.81 3.33
CA ILE A 115 15.69 -14.15 3.22
C ILE A 115 16.98 -14.11 2.38
N LYS A 116 16.95 -13.42 1.22
CA LYS A 116 18.14 -13.26 0.37
C LYS A 116 19.26 -12.53 1.09
N ALA A 117 18.94 -11.44 1.78
CA ALA A 117 19.90 -10.68 2.56
C ALA A 117 20.53 -11.56 3.66
N LYS A 118 19.70 -12.30 4.41
CA LYS A 118 20.16 -13.21 5.46
C LYS A 118 21.10 -14.30 4.93
N ARG A 119 20.72 -14.99 3.85
CA ARG A 119 21.58 -16.02 3.22
C ARG A 119 22.92 -15.44 2.77
N SER A 120 22.89 -14.29 2.10
CA SER A 120 24.12 -13.62 1.64
C SER A 120 25.02 -13.22 2.81
N THR A 121 24.44 -12.78 3.94
CA THR A 121 25.23 -12.48 5.14
C THR A 121 25.79 -13.73 5.81
N GLU A 122 25.04 -14.83 5.88
CA GLU A 122 25.50 -16.10 6.46
C GLU A 122 26.66 -16.68 5.64
N GLU A 123 26.56 -16.64 4.31
CA GLU A 123 27.61 -17.07 3.40
C GLU A 123 28.87 -16.21 3.52
N ALA A 124 28.72 -14.89 3.62
CA ALA A 124 29.86 -13.99 3.86
C ALA A 124 30.53 -14.23 5.22
N VAL A 125 29.75 -14.53 6.27
CA VAL A 125 30.28 -14.88 7.60
C VAL A 125 30.99 -16.23 7.58
N TYR A 126 30.46 -17.22 6.85
CA TYR A 126 31.10 -18.51 6.66
C TYR A 126 32.47 -18.37 5.99
N VAL A 127 32.52 -17.64 4.87
CA VAL A 127 33.78 -17.38 4.15
C VAL A 127 34.78 -16.63 5.03
N LEU A 128 34.32 -15.62 5.79
CA LEU A 128 35.17 -14.89 6.73
C LEU A 128 35.75 -15.83 7.81
N ARG A 129 34.95 -16.78 8.28
CA ARG A 129 35.37 -17.76 9.29
C ARG A 129 36.42 -18.71 8.74
N GLU A 130 36.26 -19.20 7.51
CA GLU A 130 37.29 -20.04 6.87
C GLU A 130 38.60 -19.28 6.66
N LEU A 131 38.53 -18.03 6.17
CA LEU A 131 39.71 -17.18 6.00
C LEU A 131 40.43 -16.94 7.34
N LEU A 132 39.68 -16.67 8.41
CA LEU A 132 40.26 -16.52 9.75
C LEU A 132 40.90 -17.82 10.25
N TYR A 133 40.29 -18.98 10.00
CA TYR A 133 40.88 -20.28 10.34
C TYR A 133 42.19 -20.52 9.59
N GLN A 134 42.22 -20.23 8.28
CA GLN A 134 43.43 -20.35 7.47
C GLN A 134 44.53 -19.39 7.95
N CYS A 135 44.19 -18.17 8.38
CA CYS A 135 45.17 -17.24 8.94
C CYS A 135 45.70 -17.60 10.33
N VAL A 136 44.97 -18.40 11.12
CA VAL A 136 45.39 -18.81 12.48
C VAL A 136 46.25 -20.07 12.45
N TYR A 137 46.07 -20.91 11.43
CA TYR A 137 46.77 -22.20 11.29
C TYR A 137 47.78 -22.25 10.13
N ALA A 138 48.04 -21.12 9.46
CA ALA A 138 49.16 -20.91 8.53
C ALA A 138 50.34 -20.27 9.26
#